data_AF-A0A9R0I1Q0-F1
#
_entry.id   AF-A0A9R0I1Q0-F1
#
_cell.length_a   1.000
_cell.length_b   1.000
_cell.length_c   1.000
_cell.angle_alpha   90.00
_cell.angle_beta   90.00
_cell.angle_gamma   90.00
#
_symmetry.space_group_name_H-M   'P 1'
#
loop_
_entity.id
_entity.type
_entity.pdbx_description
1 polymer ?
#
loop_
_entity_poly.entity_id
_entity_poly.type
_entity_poly.pdbx_seq_one_letter_code
_entity_poly.pdbx_strand_id
1 'polypeptide(L)'
;MMLSMLVPGPKGPGDAIDVYLQPLIEELKELWEVGVETYDASKCENFKMHAALLTTINDFPAYGILSGWSTKGKLACPCCHKKTAYLRLKNCCKHVYMRHRRFLHIKHSWRKKKDVFGKKEKGEPPKPLSGEEVLQQAKDLKGFCLSKDPTKRTKVCHKTRGDNWNKLSIFFELPYWKTLLLRHSLDVMHIEKNICDIILGTIMNIKGKTKDTTNSRLDMEELGIMSKLHPIKKGDKTEIPHAPYTLTKSQKEILCRFLKDLKVPDGFSANISRCVNVKDSKISGLKSHDCHVLLQSILPLVIRGLLVKDVAEPLIELCQFFSVLCAKSVKVKHLEEIKAQIPLTLSKLEAWMPPSCFDVMLHLSVHLADEVILGGPVQFRWMYPGERYLHNLKLYVRNKARLEGSIAEGYLVDECMTLCSRYLDEIETRFNRLERNDDGDKDDSKKLSIFSHAGRPLGARKNTNLDVYEREQAHIYALKNCSEVEPFL
;
A
#
# COMPACT_ATOMS: atom_id res chain seq x y z
N MET A 1 5.00 8.15 -28.55
CA MET A 1 4.48 6.98 -27.84
C MET A 1 2.95 7.05 -27.82
N MET A 2 2.28 6.31 -28.71
CA MET A 2 0.82 6.24 -28.69
C MET A 2 0.40 5.08 -27.79
N LEU A 3 0.24 5.35 -26.49
CA LEU A 3 -0.43 4.41 -25.60
C LEU A 3 -1.93 4.42 -25.91
N SER A 4 -2.35 3.56 -26.83
CA SER A 4 -3.77 3.33 -27.10
C SER A 4 -4.43 2.71 -25.86
N MET A 5 -5.50 3.33 -25.38
CA MET A 5 -6.29 2.79 -24.27
C MET A 5 -7.05 1.56 -24.76
N LEU A 6 -6.55 0.38 -24.42
CA LEU A 6 -7.22 -0.89 -24.72
C LEU A 6 -8.13 -1.28 -23.56
N VAL A 7 -9.43 -1.39 -23.82
CA VAL A 7 -10.41 -1.92 -22.87
C VAL A 7 -10.74 -3.37 -23.25
N PRO A 8 -10.13 -4.38 -22.62
CA PRO A 8 -10.16 -5.78 -23.08
C PRO A 8 -11.51 -6.50 -22.88
N GLY A 9 -12.60 -5.77 -22.62
CA GLY A 9 -13.92 -6.28 -22.29
C GLY A 9 -14.11 -6.62 -20.81
N PRO A 10 -15.23 -7.27 -20.43
CA PRO A 10 -15.63 -7.50 -19.03
C PRO A 10 -14.72 -8.48 -18.28
N LYS A 11 -13.90 -9.25 -19.00
CA LYS A 11 -12.89 -10.16 -18.43
C LYS A 11 -11.52 -9.61 -18.79
N GLY A 12 -10.71 -9.32 -17.77
CA GLY A 12 -9.32 -8.88 -17.94
C GLY A 12 -8.51 -9.88 -18.78
N PRO A 13 -7.43 -9.44 -19.43
CA PRO A 13 -6.70 -10.25 -20.39
C PRO A 13 -5.88 -11.37 -19.75
N GLY A 14 -5.64 -11.30 -18.43
CA GLY A 14 -4.77 -12.25 -17.74
C GLY A 14 -3.40 -12.26 -18.39
N ASP A 15 -2.79 -13.44 -18.49
CA ASP A 15 -1.45 -13.60 -19.08
C ASP A 15 -1.39 -13.16 -20.55
N ALA A 16 -2.52 -13.17 -21.28
CA ALA A 16 -2.63 -12.69 -22.65
C ALA A 16 -2.48 -11.16 -22.79
N ILE A 17 -2.26 -10.43 -21.69
CA ILE A 17 -1.87 -9.01 -21.74
C ILE A 17 -0.65 -8.77 -22.63
N ASP A 18 0.27 -9.75 -22.73
CA ASP A 18 1.51 -9.58 -23.49
C ASP A 18 1.26 -9.35 -24.98
N VAL A 19 0.20 -9.95 -25.54
CA VAL A 19 -0.21 -9.71 -26.92
C VAL A 19 -0.57 -8.23 -27.13
N TYR A 20 -1.20 -7.61 -26.15
CA TYR A 20 -1.57 -6.19 -26.20
C TYR A 20 -0.37 -5.26 -25.93
N LEU A 21 0.70 -5.76 -25.30
CA LEU A 21 1.91 -4.98 -25.01
C LEU A 21 2.93 -5.04 -26.14
N GLN A 22 2.76 -5.89 -27.15
CA GLN A 22 3.70 -5.99 -28.29
C GLN A 22 4.03 -4.63 -28.94
N PRO A 23 3.05 -3.76 -29.28
CA PRO A 23 3.37 -2.46 -29.86
C PRO A 23 4.19 -1.57 -28.92
N LEU A 24 3.89 -1.60 -27.62
CA LEU A 24 4.67 -0.87 -26.61
C LEU A 24 6.12 -1.38 -26.55
N ILE A 25 6.32 -2.70 -26.63
CA ILE A 25 7.66 -3.29 -26.61
C ILE A 25 8.45 -2.92 -27.86
N GLU A 26 7.81 -2.87 -29.03
CA GLU A 26 8.44 -2.40 -30.27
C GLU A 26 8.85 -0.94 -30.17
N GLU A 27 7.97 -0.04 -29.72
CA GLU A 27 8.30 1.38 -29.49
C GLU A 27 9.43 1.55 -28.46
N LEU A 28 9.43 0.76 -27.38
CA LEU A 28 10.49 0.80 -26.36
C LEU A 28 11.84 0.27 -26.87
N LYS A 29 11.84 -0.68 -27.80
CA LYS A 29 13.08 -1.13 -28.48
C LYS A 29 13.60 -0.04 -29.40
N GLU A 30 12.74 0.59 -30.20
CA GLU A 30 13.13 1.71 -31.05
C GLU A 30 13.73 2.86 -30.23
N LEU A 31 13.04 3.27 -29.15
CA LEU A 31 13.52 4.30 -28.22
C LEU A 31 14.86 3.95 -27.58
N TRP A 32 15.15 2.68 -27.33
CA TRP A 32 16.41 2.27 -26.72
C TRP A 32 17.55 2.20 -27.75
N GLU A 33 17.34 1.50 -28.86
CA GLU A 33 18.38 1.14 -29.83
C GLU A 33 18.70 2.25 -30.82
N VAL A 34 17.66 2.92 -31.33
CA VAL A 34 17.79 3.91 -32.42
C VAL A 34 17.54 5.32 -31.89
N GLY A 35 16.55 5.48 -31.03
CA GLY A 35 16.02 6.76 -30.55
C GLY A 35 15.04 7.40 -31.55
N VAL A 36 14.27 8.39 -31.10
CA VAL A 36 13.26 9.09 -31.91
C VAL A 36 13.56 10.59 -31.92
N GLU A 37 13.50 11.23 -33.11
CA GLU A 37 13.67 12.68 -33.21
C GLU A 37 12.53 13.38 -32.44
N THR A 38 12.89 14.21 -31.47
CA THR A 38 11.96 14.86 -30.55
C THR A 38 12.35 16.33 -30.40
N TYR A 39 11.35 17.22 -30.38
CA TYR A 39 11.56 18.64 -30.21
C TYR A 39 11.62 19.01 -28.71
N ASP A 40 12.72 19.63 -28.29
CA ASP A 40 12.86 20.22 -26.96
C ASP A 40 12.26 21.64 -26.98
N ALA A 41 11.09 21.81 -26.35
CA ALA A 41 10.41 23.10 -26.29
C ALA A 41 11.18 24.18 -25.51
N SER A 42 12.06 23.80 -24.58
CA SER A 42 12.87 24.75 -23.81
C SER A 42 14.05 25.27 -24.62
N LYS A 43 14.66 24.42 -25.44
CA LYS A 43 15.84 24.77 -26.25
C LYS A 43 15.50 25.17 -27.68
N CYS A 44 14.25 24.93 -28.09
CA CYS A 44 13.77 25.15 -29.45
C CYS A 44 14.59 24.39 -30.51
N GLU A 45 15.05 23.18 -30.19
CA GLU A 45 15.86 22.34 -31.09
C GLU A 45 15.39 20.89 -31.07
N ASN A 46 15.63 20.17 -32.17
CA ASN A 46 15.42 18.73 -32.20
C ASN A 46 16.61 18.00 -31.57
N PHE A 47 16.31 16.96 -30.81
CA PHE A 47 17.31 16.03 -30.30
C PHE A 47 16.86 14.59 -30.53
N LYS A 48 17.81 13.66 -30.48
CA LYS A 48 17.52 12.23 -30.55
C LYS A 48 17.17 11.72 -29.14
N MET A 49 15.88 11.51 -28.89
CA MET A 49 15.41 11.02 -27.59
C MET A 49 15.59 9.51 -27.49
N HIS A 50 16.26 9.06 -26.42
CA HIS A 50 16.26 7.68 -26.00
C HIS A 50 15.48 7.51 -24.69
N ALA A 51 14.83 6.37 -24.52
CA ALA A 51 14.07 6.07 -23.30
C ALA A 51 14.21 4.60 -22.89
N ALA A 52 14.08 4.35 -21.59
CA ALA A 52 14.09 3.01 -21.01
C ALA A 52 12.99 2.85 -19.98
N LEU A 53 12.31 1.70 -19.98
CA LEU A 53 11.36 1.33 -18.94
C LEU A 53 12.11 0.81 -17.71
N LEU A 54 12.13 1.59 -16.63
CA LEU A 54 12.88 1.24 -15.42
C LEU A 54 12.14 0.24 -14.51
N THR A 55 10.82 0.39 -14.39
CA THR A 55 9.99 -0.47 -13.53
C THR A 55 8.53 -0.35 -13.94
N THR A 56 7.69 -1.24 -13.42
CA THR A 56 6.23 -1.15 -13.54
C THR A 56 5.60 -1.09 -12.15
N ILE A 57 4.51 -0.32 -12.01
CA ILE A 57 3.77 -0.18 -10.75
C ILE A 57 2.36 -0.69 -11.00
N ASN A 58 1.97 -1.72 -10.25
CA ASN A 58 0.73 -2.44 -10.50
C ASN A 58 0.13 -2.93 -9.19
N ASP A 59 -1.20 -3.12 -9.16
CA ASP A 59 -1.79 -3.89 -8.08
C ASP A 59 -1.22 -5.33 -8.06
N PHE A 60 -1.32 -6.01 -6.91
CA PHE A 60 -0.65 -7.30 -6.75
C PHE A 60 -1.15 -8.40 -7.72
N PRO A 61 -2.43 -8.45 -8.12
CA PRO A 61 -2.86 -9.31 -9.21
C PRO A 61 -2.20 -8.98 -10.56
N ALA A 62 -2.17 -7.72 -10.98
CA ALA A 62 -1.56 -7.31 -12.24
C ALA A 62 -0.04 -7.47 -12.21
N TYR A 63 0.61 -7.31 -11.05
CA TYR A 63 2.02 -7.68 -10.86
C TYR A 63 2.25 -9.13 -11.31
N GLY A 64 1.41 -10.07 -10.85
CA GLY A 64 1.58 -11.48 -11.18
C GLY A 64 1.36 -11.77 -12.67
N ILE A 65 0.41 -11.06 -13.28
CA ILE A 65 0.13 -11.14 -14.72
C ILE A 65 1.31 -10.59 -15.54
N LEU A 66 1.90 -9.46 -15.17
CA LEU A 66 2.96 -8.83 -15.95
C LEU A 66 4.31 -9.51 -15.75
N SER A 67 4.65 -9.88 -14.51
CA SER A 67 5.89 -10.59 -14.22
C SER A 67 5.88 -12.03 -14.70
N GLY A 68 4.68 -12.63 -14.82
CA GLY A 68 4.52 -14.06 -15.07
C GLY A 68 4.65 -14.92 -13.81
N TRP A 69 5.00 -14.36 -12.65
CA TRP A 69 5.02 -15.09 -11.38
C TRP A 69 3.64 -15.05 -10.71
N SER A 70 3.01 -16.20 -10.52
CA SER A 70 1.71 -16.27 -9.86
C SER A 70 1.78 -15.71 -8.43
N THR A 71 0.95 -14.70 -8.16
CA THR A 71 0.80 -14.06 -6.84
C THR A 71 -0.23 -14.78 -5.95
N LYS A 72 -0.51 -16.05 -6.25
CA LYS A 72 -1.49 -16.89 -5.54
C LYS A 72 -0.83 -18.18 -5.03
N GLY A 73 -1.47 -18.78 -4.02
CA GLY A 73 -1.11 -20.10 -3.52
C GLY A 73 0.12 -20.10 -2.61
N LYS A 74 0.91 -21.17 -2.65
CA LYS A 74 2.01 -21.42 -1.70
C LYS A 74 3.20 -20.46 -1.88
N LEU A 75 3.48 -20.09 -3.12
CA LEU A 75 4.68 -19.34 -3.50
C LEU A 75 4.33 -17.93 -3.98
N ALA A 76 3.30 -17.30 -3.41
CA ALA A 76 2.77 -16.03 -3.90
C ALA A 76 3.74 -14.84 -3.84
N CYS A 77 4.79 -14.90 -3.00
CA CYS A 77 5.75 -13.81 -2.88
C CYS A 77 6.72 -13.80 -4.06
N PRO A 78 6.68 -12.76 -4.93
CA PRO A 78 7.56 -12.67 -6.09
C PRO A 78 8.99 -12.27 -5.73
N CYS A 79 9.26 -11.86 -4.49
CA CYS A 79 10.63 -11.58 -4.04
C CYS A 79 11.29 -12.86 -3.52
N CYS A 80 10.54 -13.68 -2.78
CA CYS A 80 11.04 -14.92 -2.18
C CYS A 80 11.02 -16.14 -3.13
N HIS A 81 10.20 -16.11 -4.18
CA HIS A 81 10.05 -17.16 -5.19
C HIS A 81 9.87 -18.58 -4.57
N LYS A 82 10.59 -19.59 -5.07
CA LYS A 82 10.60 -20.98 -4.55
C LYS A 82 10.95 -21.08 -3.07
N LYS A 83 11.66 -20.08 -2.52
CA LYS A 83 12.07 -20.03 -1.11
C LYS A 83 11.03 -19.36 -0.22
N THR A 84 9.84 -19.00 -0.73
CA THR A 84 8.73 -18.48 0.08
C THR A 84 8.38 -19.47 1.20
N ALA A 85 8.46 -19.02 2.45
CA ALA A 85 8.00 -19.80 3.58
C ALA A 85 6.49 -19.64 3.72
N TYR A 86 5.76 -20.76 3.69
CA TYR A 86 4.31 -20.76 3.81
C TYR A 86 3.84 -21.84 4.78
N LEU A 87 2.66 -21.63 5.33
CA LEU A 87 1.89 -22.62 6.07
C LEU A 87 0.45 -22.59 5.55
N ARG A 88 -0.17 -23.76 5.35
CA ARG A 88 -1.58 -23.85 5.02
C ARG A 88 -2.36 -24.12 6.30
N LEU A 89 -3.09 -23.12 6.78
CA LEU A 89 -3.99 -23.28 7.93
C LEU A 89 -5.12 -24.23 7.56
N LYS A 90 -5.41 -25.22 8.42
CA LYS A 90 -6.34 -26.32 8.14
C LYS A 90 -7.78 -25.84 8.19
N ASN A 91 -8.15 -25.14 9.26
CA ASN A 91 -9.51 -24.69 9.53
C ASN A 91 -9.86 -23.38 8.80
N CYS A 92 -8.93 -22.42 8.75
CA CYS A 92 -9.13 -21.16 8.00
C CYS A 92 -9.06 -21.33 6.48
N CYS A 93 -8.66 -22.50 6.00
CA CYS A 93 -8.54 -22.79 4.59
C CYS A 93 -7.62 -21.85 3.78
N LYS A 94 -6.52 -21.37 4.36
CA LYS A 94 -5.66 -20.35 3.70
C LYS A 94 -4.17 -20.51 3.91
N HIS A 95 -3.40 -20.00 2.94
CA HIS A 95 -1.96 -19.86 3.06
C HIS A 95 -1.60 -18.61 3.87
N VAL A 96 -0.66 -18.79 4.78
CA VAL A 96 -0.06 -17.72 5.58
C VAL A 96 1.46 -17.76 5.40
N TYR A 97 2.10 -16.61 5.47
CA TYR A 97 3.50 -16.37 5.12
C TYR A 97 4.18 -15.84 6.37
N MET A 98 4.58 -16.77 7.23
CA MET A 98 5.22 -16.50 8.51
C MET A 98 6.72 -16.78 8.39
N ARG A 99 7.38 -17.01 9.54
CA ARG A 99 8.81 -17.33 9.63
C ARG A 99 9.67 -16.11 9.32
N HIS A 100 9.21 -14.90 9.63
CA HIS A 100 9.96 -13.65 9.40
C HIS A 100 11.30 -13.61 10.15
N ARG A 101 11.45 -14.39 11.24
CA ARG A 101 12.72 -14.58 11.96
C ARG A 101 13.90 -15.00 11.06
N ARG A 102 13.64 -15.64 9.92
CA ARG A 102 14.68 -16.05 8.96
C ARG A 102 15.38 -14.87 8.29
N PHE A 103 14.80 -13.66 8.35
CA PHE A 103 15.40 -12.45 7.81
C PHE A 103 16.25 -11.69 8.85
N LEU A 104 16.17 -12.07 10.13
CA LEU A 104 17.03 -11.52 11.17
C LEU A 104 18.48 -11.98 10.99
N HIS A 105 19.45 -11.25 11.54
CA HIS A 105 20.84 -11.71 11.57
C HIS A 105 20.96 -13.11 12.23
N ILE A 106 21.89 -13.97 11.76
CA ILE A 106 22.00 -15.38 12.19
C ILE A 106 22.21 -15.54 13.71
N LYS A 107 22.88 -14.56 14.34
CA LYS A 107 23.15 -14.54 15.79
C LYS A 107 22.02 -13.94 16.64
N HIS A 108 20.95 -13.42 16.02
CA HIS A 108 19.90 -12.68 16.71
C HIS A 108 19.13 -13.57 17.72
N SER A 109 18.88 -13.04 18.93
CA SER A 109 18.28 -13.80 20.04
C SER A 109 16.91 -14.39 19.70
N TRP A 110 16.08 -13.66 18.96
CA TRP A 110 14.75 -14.13 18.53
C TRP A 110 14.76 -15.40 17.67
N ARG A 111 15.85 -15.67 16.92
CA ARG A 111 16.00 -16.95 16.19
C ARG A 111 16.09 -18.15 17.14
N LYS A 112 16.50 -17.94 18.39
CA LYS A 112 16.68 -18.99 19.41
C LYS A 112 15.43 -19.26 20.25
N LYS A 113 14.41 -18.39 20.21
CA LYS A 113 13.12 -18.55 20.92
C LYS A 113 12.36 -19.78 20.39
N LYS A 114 12.56 -20.93 21.00
CA LYS A 114 11.91 -22.21 20.65
C LYS A 114 10.56 -22.33 21.35
N ASP A 115 10.51 -21.85 22.59
CA ASP A 115 9.34 -21.75 23.46
C ASP A 115 8.15 -21.03 22.78
N VAL A 116 8.41 -19.93 22.07
CA VAL A 116 7.35 -19.14 21.41
C VAL A 116 6.93 -19.73 20.05
N PHE A 117 7.88 -20.27 19.29
CA PHE A 117 7.68 -20.63 17.87
C PHE A 117 7.79 -22.12 17.56
N GLY A 118 7.86 -22.97 18.60
CA GLY A 118 8.08 -24.42 18.53
C GLY A 118 9.49 -24.87 18.12
N LYS A 119 10.20 -24.08 17.31
CA LYS A 119 11.55 -24.41 16.78
C LYS A 119 12.51 -23.22 16.72
N LYS A 120 13.81 -23.52 16.77
CA LYS A 120 14.88 -22.55 16.48
C LYS A 120 14.94 -22.28 14.98
N GLU A 121 15.16 -21.02 14.60
CA GLU A 121 15.30 -20.61 13.20
C GLU A 121 16.76 -20.65 12.75
N LYS A 122 17.07 -21.54 11.81
CA LYS A 122 18.42 -21.73 11.26
C LYS A 122 18.56 -21.30 9.79
N GLY A 123 17.45 -21.04 9.10
CA GLY A 123 17.43 -20.72 7.68
C GLY A 123 17.89 -19.28 7.40
N GLU A 124 18.44 -19.10 6.21
CA GLU A 124 18.81 -17.79 5.67
C GLU A 124 17.61 -17.11 4.99
N PRO A 125 17.64 -15.76 4.86
CA PRO A 125 16.65 -15.05 4.05
C PRO A 125 16.72 -15.54 2.59
N PRO A 126 15.58 -15.60 1.87
CA PRO A 126 15.59 -15.79 0.42
C PRO A 126 16.42 -14.71 -0.26
N LYS A 127 17.21 -15.11 -1.25
CA LYS A 127 17.84 -14.16 -2.17
C LYS A 127 16.87 -13.92 -3.33
N PRO A 128 16.53 -12.66 -3.66
CA PRO A 128 15.79 -12.35 -4.88
C PRO A 128 16.51 -12.87 -6.12
N LEU A 129 15.76 -13.27 -7.14
CA LEU A 129 16.33 -13.73 -8.40
C LEU A 129 16.83 -12.56 -9.26
N SER A 130 18.01 -12.70 -9.85
CA SER A 130 18.47 -11.80 -10.91
C SER A 130 17.57 -11.95 -12.16
N GLY A 131 17.63 -10.99 -13.08
CA GLY A 131 16.84 -11.12 -14.31
C GLY A 131 17.34 -12.26 -15.19
N GLU A 132 18.64 -12.55 -15.21
CA GLU A 132 19.20 -13.74 -15.87
C GLU A 132 18.66 -15.05 -15.26
N GLU A 133 18.59 -15.15 -13.93
CA GLU A 133 18.05 -16.33 -13.25
C GLU A 133 16.55 -16.51 -13.56
N VAL A 134 15.78 -15.42 -13.59
CA VAL A 134 14.37 -15.45 -14.00
C VAL A 134 14.24 -15.93 -15.44
N LEU A 135 15.02 -15.34 -16.37
CA LEU A 135 15.00 -15.72 -17.78
C LEU A 135 15.34 -17.19 -17.96
N GLN A 136 16.34 -17.70 -17.22
CA GLN A 136 16.73 -19.10 -17.27
C GLN A 136 15.64 -20.04 -16.72
N GLN A 137 14.94 -19.65 -15.64
CA GLN A 137 13.85 -20.46 -15.06
C GLN A 137 12.58 -20.47 -15.91
N ALA A 138 12.32 -19.41 -16.68
CA ALA A 138 11.12 -19.28 -17.52
C ALA A 138 11.39 -19.53 -19.01
N LYS A 139 12.62 -19.88 -19.40
CA LYS A 139 13.02 -20.04 -20.81
C LYS A 139 12.18 -21.06 -21.57
N ASP A 140 11.80 -22.15 -20.91
CA ASP A 140 10.98 -23.22 -21.47
C ASP A 140 9.49 -22.84 -21.63
N LEU A 141 9.08 -21.67 -21.10
CA LEU A 141 7.76 -21.08 -21.35
C LEU A 141 7.75 -20.17 -22.57
N LYS A 142 8.89 -19.96 -23.25
CA LYS A 142 8.97 -19.15 -24.46
C LYS A 142 8.14 -19.78 -25.57
N GLY A 143 7.32 -18.97 -26.25
CA GLY A 143 6.46 -19.41 -27.34
C GLY A 143 5.15 -20.09 -26.91
N PHE A 144 4.85 -20.13 -25.61
CA PHE A 144 3.55 -20.62 -25.13
C PHE A 144 2.42 -19.73 -25.67
N CYS A 145 1.31 -20.34 -26.08
CA CYS A 145 0.15 -19.60 -26.57
C CYS A 145 -0.57 -18.93 -25.40
N LEU A 146 -0.41 -17.60 -25.31
CA LEU A 146 -1.11 -16.77 -24.34
C LEU A 146 -2.45 -16.33 -24.94
N SER A 147 -3.54 -16.96 -24.52
CA SER A 147 -4.88 -16.64 -25.01
C SER A 147 -5.89 -16.51 -23.88
N LYS A 148 -6.88 -15.62 -24.07
CA LYS A 148 -8.07 -15.55 -23.22
C LYS A 148 -8.95 -16.79 -23.38
N ASP A 149 -8.89 -17.44 -24.55
CA ASP A 149 -9.66 -18.65 -24.85
C ASP A 149 -9.03 -19.85 -24.12
N PRO A 150 -9.73 -20.46 -23.14
CA PRO A 150 -9.21 -21.58 -22.38
C PRO A 150 -8.88 -22.81 -23.22
N THR A 151 -9.47 -22.93 -24.41
CA THR A 151 -9.23 -24.05 -25.34
C THR A 151 -7.94 -23.87 -26.14
N LYS A 152 -7.53 -22.62 -26.39
CA LYS A 152 -6.34 -22.28 -27.18
C LYS A 152 -5.10 -22.02 -26.34
N ARG A 153 -5.28 -21.61 -25.07
CA ARG A 153 -4.15 -21.27 -24.19
C ARG A 153 -3.38 -22.51 -23.76
N THR A 154 -2.05 -22.39 -23.71
CA THR A 154 -1.21 -23.45 -23.13
C THR A 154 -1.40 -23.49 -21.62
N LYS A 155 -1.74 -24.65 -21.06
CA LYS A 155 -1.92 -24.82 -19.60
C LYS A 155 -0.59 -25.09 -18.93
N VAL A 156 -0.28 -24.32 -17.89
CA VAL A 156 0.92 -24.53 -17.06
C VAL A 156 0.55 -25.23 -15.76
N CYS A 157 1.24 -26.34 -15.46
CA CYS A 157 1.07 -27.07 -14.21
C CYS A 157 2.21 -26.74 -13.24
N HIS A 158 1.94 -25.90 -12.23
CA HIS A 158 2.91 -25.56 -11.17
C HIS A 158 3.41 -26.78 -10.38
N LYS A 159 2.56 -27.81 -10.22
CA LYS A 159 2.95 -29.05 -9.52
C LYS A 159 4.07 -29.79 -10.26
N THR A 160 4.01 -29.85 -11.59
CA THR A 160 5.01 -30.54 -12.41
C THR A 160 6.30 -29.72 -12.52
N ARG A 161 6.19 -28.40 -12.64
CA ARG A 161 7.36 -27.50 -12.77
C ARG A 161 8.11 -27.28 -11.45
N GLY A 162 7.40 -27.30 -10.32
CA GLY A 162 7.97 -26.94 -9.02
C GLY A 162 8.24 -25.43 -8.83
N ASP A 163 7.67 -24.58 -9.68
CA ASP A 163 7.63 -23.12 -9.55
C ASP A 163 6.23 -22.55 -9.79
N ASN A 164 6.11 -21.23 -9.63
CA ASN A 164 4.88 -20.46 -9.80
C ASN A 164 4.88 -19.64 -11.10
N TRP A 165 5.76 -19.95 -12.07
CA TRP A 165 5.78 -19.25 -13.36
C TRP A 165 4.58 -19.67 -14.21
N ASN A 166 3.87 -18.69 -14.78
CA ASN A 166 2.77 -18.87 -15.72
C ASN A 166 3.22 -18.63 -17.17
N LYS A 167 4.22 -17.77 -17.36
CA LYS A 167 4.78 -17.39 -18.66
C LYS A 167 6.16 -16.78 -18.51
N LEU A 168 6.87 -16.64 -19.63
CA LEU A 168 7.96 -15.69 -19.76
C LEU A 168 7.37 -14.31 -20.11
N SER A 169 7.60 -13.31 -19.26
CA SER A 169 7.12 -11.94 -19.47
C SER A 169 7.69 -11.34 -20.76
N ILE A 170 6.83 -10.70 -21.58
CA ILE A 170 7.24 -10.01 -22.80
C ILE A 170 8.30 -8.91 -22.58
N PHE A 171 8.38 -8.34 -21.37
CA PHE A 171 9.41 -7.35 -21.06
C PHE A 171 10.85 -7.89 -21.18
N PHE A 172 11.05 -9.22 -21.12
CA PHE A 172 12.36 -9.84 -21.38
C PHE A 172 12.81 -9.75 -22.84
N GLU A 173 11.97 -9.27 -23.74
CA GLU A 173 12.40 -8.88 -25.09
C GLU A 173 13.17 -7.55 -25.12
N LEU A 174 13.03 -6.71 -24.09
CA LEU A 174 13.83 -5.49 -23.96
C LEU A 174 15.27 -5.88 -23.56
N PRO A 175 16.31 -5.41 -24.27
CA PRO A 175 17.68 -5.90 -24.11
C PRO A 175 18.25 -5.65 -22.70
N TYR A 176 17.81 -4.59 -22.05
CA TYR A 176 18.25 -4.19 -20.71
C TYR A 176 17.42 -4.79 -19.57
N TRP A 177 16.24 -5.37 -19.81
CA TRP A 177 15.29 -5.75 -18.74
C TRP A 177 15.86 -6.77 -17.75
N LYS A 178 16.64 -7.73 -18.25
CA LYS A 178 17.33 -8.74 -17.42
C LYS A 178 18.33 -8.13 -16.43
N THR A 179 18.88 -6.96 -16.75
CA THR A 179 19.88 -6.27 -15.91
C THR A 179 19.24 -5.43 -14.81
N LEU A 180 17.94 -5.13 -14.91
CA LEU A 180 17.23 -4.32 -13.93
C LEU A 180 17.04 -5.10 -12.62
N LEU A 181 17.46 -4.49 -11.50
CA LEU A 181 17.31 -5.06 -10.16
C LEU A 181 15.86 -4.99 -9.66
N LEU A 182 15.09 -3.97 -10.08
CA LEU A 182 13.70 -3.73 -9.68
C LEU A 182 12.78 -3.62 -10.90
N ARG A 183 12.42 -4.78 -11.47
CA ARG A 183 11.58 -4.87 -12.69
C ARG A 183 10.10 -4.50 -12.46
N HIS A 184 9.55 -4.93 -11.34
CA HIS A 184 8.17 -4.67 -10.95
C HIS A 184 8.18 -4.19 -9.51
N SER A 185 7.61 -3.00 -9.25
CA SER A 185 7.52 -2.42 -7.91
C SER A 185 6.31 -2.96 -7.17
N LEU A 186 6.47 -3.22 -5.87
CA LEU A 186 5.36 -3.52 -4.99
C LEU A 186 4.53 -2.27 -4.72
N ASP A 187 3.21 -2.41 -4.83
CA ASP A 187 2.28 -1.34 -4.61
C ASP A 187 2.09 -1.07 -3.11
N VAL A 188 2.86 -0.12 -2.60
CA VAL A 188 2.83 0.29 -1.18
C VAL A 188 1.43 0.76 -0.77
N MET A 189 0.66 1.42 -1.67
CA MET A 189 -0.66 1.96 -1.31
C MET A 189 -1.62 0.84 -0.97
N HIS A 190 -1.67 -0.18 -1.82
CA HIS A 190 -2.52 -1.33 -1.57
C HIS A 190 -2.00 -2.19 -0.43
N ILE A 191 -0.69 -2.32 -0.25
CA ILE A 191 -0.11 -3.04 0.89
C ILE A 191 -0.50 -2.36 2.21
N GLU A 192 -0.30 -1.05 2.34
CA GLU A 192 -0.70 -0.28 3.53
C GLU A 192 -2.20 -0.41 3.81
N LYS A 193 -3.03 -0.27 2.77
CA LYS A 193 -4.48 -0.43 2.91
C LYS A 193 -4.83 -1.82 3.45
N ASN A 194 -4.25 -2.88 2.89
CA ASN A 194 -4.51 -4.26 3.33
C ASN A 194 -4.04 -4.49 4.77
N ILE A 195 -2.85 -4.01 5.12
CA ILE A 195 -2.31 -4.12 6.49
C ILE A 195 -3.20 -3.37 7.49
N CYS A 196 -3.60 -2.15 7.17
CA CYS A 196 -4.51 -1.38 8.02
C CYS A 196 -5.86 -2.09 8.18
N ASP A 197 -6.44 -2.63 7.10
CA ASP A 197 -7.68 -3.42 7.15
C ASP A 197 -7.53 -4.69 8.03
N ILE A 198 -6.37 -5.37 7.98
CA ILE A 198 -6.05 -6.54 8.82
C ILE A 198 -5.98 -6.14 10.29
N ILE A 199 -5.23 -5.08 10.62
CA ILE A 199 -5.03 -4.60 11.99
C ILE A 199 -6.37 -4.15 12.56
N LEU A 200 -7.06 -3.19 11.92
CA LEU A 200 -8.35 -2.67 12.38
C LEU A 200 -9.40 -3.78 12.47
N GLY A 201 -9.49 -4.62 11.44
CA GLY A 201 -10.44 -5.73 11.41
C GLY A 201 -10.26 -6.68 12.60
N THR A 202 -9.01 -6.95 12.98
CA THR A 202 -8.67 -7.87 14.08
C THR A 202 -8.88 -7.20 15.43
N ILE A 203 -8.28 -6.03 15.69
CA ILE A 203 -8.36 -5.38 17.01
C ILE A 203 -9.78 -4.94 17.36
N MET A 204 -10.57 -4.52 16.36
CA MET A 204 -11.99 -4.15 16.56
C MET A 204 -12.93 -5.37 16.49
N ASN A 205 -12.41 -6.56 16.16
CA ASN A 205 -13.18 -7.78 15.90
C ASN A 205 -14.38 -7.53 14.96
N ILE A 206 -14.11 -6.92 13.80
CA ILE A 206 -15.16 -6.54 12.84
C ILE A 206 -15.62 -7.80 12.09
N LYS A 207 -16.92 -8.11 12.17
CA LYS A 207 -17.52 -9.27 11.47
C LYS A 207 -17.17 -9.25 9.97
N GLY A 208 -16.65 -10.37 9.47
CA GLY A 208 -16.23 -10.53 8.08
C GLY A 208 -14.86 -9.94 7.71
N LYS A 209 -14.25 -9.14 8.60
CA LYS A 209 -12.90 -8.58 8.40
C LYS A 209 -11.87 -9.12 9.41
N THR A 210 -12.31 -9.47 10.62
CA THR A 210 -11.45 -9.99 11.68
C THR A 210 -10.67 -11.22 11.22
N LYS A 211 -9.39 -11.27 11.57
CA LYS A 211 -8.57 -12.47 11.41
C LYS A 211 -8.70 -13.41 12.62
N ASP A 212 -9.34 -12.95 13.69
CA ASP A 212 -9.56 -13.70 14.92
C ASP A 212 -10.91 -14.43 14.91
N THR A 213 -11.06 -15.43 14.04
CA THR A 213 -12.28 -16.24 13.92
C THR A 213 -12.18 -17.54 14.73
N THR A 214 -13.31 -18.23 14.94
CA THR A 214 -13.32 -19.57 15.54
C THR A 214 -12.37 -20.53 14.83
N ASN A 215 -12.35 -20.52 13.49
CA ASN A 215 -11.41 -21.32 12.70
C ASN A 215 -9.96 -20.93 12.98
N SER A 216 -9.68 -19.64 13.17
CA SER A 216 -8.34 -19.19 13.54
C SER A 216 -7.92 -19.69 14.92
N ARG A 217 -8.86 -19.82 15.87
CA ARG A 217 -8.59 -20.38 17.20
C ARG A 217 -8.34 -21.89 17.14
N LEU A 218 -9.10 -22.62 16.34
CA LEU A 218 -8.86 -24.04 16.07
C LEU A 218 -7.51 -24.28 15.36
N ASP A 219 -7.10 -23.37 14.47
CA ASP A 219 -5.78 -23.43 13.86
C ASP A 219 -4.65 -23.17 14.88
N MET A 220 -4.84 -22.29 15.87
CA MET A 220 -3.88 -22.11 16.97
C MET A 220 -3.75 -23.38 17.81
N GLU A 221 -4.86 -24.06 18.07
CA GLU A 221 -4.92 -25.34 18.78
C GLU A 221 -4.17 -26.44 18.03
N GLU A 222 -4.49 -26.64 16.75
CA GLU A 222 -3.83 -27.62 15.88
C GLU A 222 -2.31 -27.37 15.76
N LEU A 223 -1.90 -26.09 15.76
CA LEU A 223 -0.48 -25.72 15.70
C LEU A 223 0.23 -25.79 17.07
N GLY A 224 -0.49 -26.01 18.17
CA GLY A 224 0.06 -26.05 19.52
C GLY A 224 0.62 -24.72 19.99
N ILE A 225 0.09 -23.59 19.50
CA ILE A 225 0.53 -22.23 19.86
C ILE A 225 -0.59 -21.47 20.58
N MET A 226 -0.24 -20.49 21.41
CA MET A 226 -1.22 -19.64 22.11
C MET A 226 -2.28 -20.42 22.91
N SER A 227 -1.86 -21.40 23.72
CA SER A 227 -2.77 -22.31 24.44
C SER A 227 -3.88 -21.63 25.24
N LYS A 228 -3.60 -20.46 25.83
CA LYS A 228 -4.59 -19.64 26.56
C LYS A 228 -5.74 -19.11 25.68
N LEU A 229 -5.61 -19.19 24.35
CA LEU A 229 -6.54 -18.67 23.36
C LEU A 229 -7.35 -19.77 22.66
N HIS A 230 -7.11 -21.04 22.99
CA HIS A 230 -7.80 -22.18 22.40
C HIS A 230 -9.29 -22.20 22.79
N PRO A 231 -10.19 -22.70 21.91
CA PRO A 231 -11.59 -22.86 22.26
C PRO A 231 -11.79 -23.81 23.44
N ILE A 232 -12.62 -23.42 24.42
CA ILE A 232 -12.90 -24.22 25.62
C ILE A 232 -14.27 -24.86 25.47
N LYS A 233 -14.35 -26.19 25.51
CA LYS A 233 -15.63 -26.91 25.51
C LYS A 233 -16.22 -26.95 26.92
N LYS A 234 -17.41 -26.39 27.09
CA LYS A 234 -18.24 -26.48 28.31
C LYS A 234 -19.58 -27.12 27.94
N GLY A 235 -19.64 -28.45 27.98
CA GLY A 235 -20.77 -29.22 27.45
C GLY A 235 -20.97 -28.97 25.95
N ASP A 236 -22.18 -28.58 25.56
CA ASP A 236 -22.51 -28.25 24.16
C ASP A 236 -22.04 -26.85 23.72
N LYS A 237 -21.58 -26.01 24.65
CA LYS A 237 -21.13 -24.64 24.34
C LYS A 237 -19.61 -24.62 24.16
N THR A 238 -19.17 -23.98 23.07
CA THR A 238 -17.76 -23.64 22.85
C THR A 238 -17.54 -22.18 23.24
N GLU A 239 -16.75 -21.96 24.27
CA GLU A 239 -16.34 -20.63 24.71
C GLU A 239 -15.04 -20.21 24.01
N ILE A 240 -14.97 -18.98 23.52
CA ILE A 240 -13.75 -18.42 22.91
C ILE A 240 -13.15 -17.39 23.89
N PRO A 241 -11.96 -17.65 24.45
CA PRO A 241 -11.29 -16.72 25.35
C PRO A 241 -11.02 -15.36 24.69
N HIS A 242 -11.21 -14.29 25.47
CA HIS A 242 -10.86 -12.94 25.03
C HIS A 242 -9.36 -12.84 24.74
N ALA A 243 -9.00 -12.28 23.59
CA ALA A 243 -7.60 -12.15 23.19
C ALA A 243 -7.01 -10.80 23.62
N PRO A 244 -5.72 -10.76 23.99
CA PRO A 244 -5.02 -9.53 24.38
C PRO A 244 -4.89 -8.50 23.24
N TYR A 245 -5.04 -8.95 22.00
CA TYR A 245 -5.00 -8.10 20.80
C TYR A 245 -6.37 -7.60 20.34
N THR A 246 -7.45 -7.98 21.03
CA THR A 246 -8.82 -7.58 20.68
C THR A 246 -9.33 -6.60 21.72
N LEU A 247 -9.85 -5.46 21.28
CA LEU A 247 -10.40 -4.46 22.18
C LEU A 247 -11.68 -4.94 22.86
N THR A 248 -11.84 -4.59 24.14
CA THR A 248 -13.10 -4.73 24.86
C THR A 248 -14.16 -3.77 24.31
N LYS A 249 -15.43 -3.97 24.65
CA LYS A 249 -16.52 -3.10 24.17
C LYS A 249 -16.28 -1.62 24.51
N SER A 250 -15.88 -1.33 25.75
CA SER A 250 -15.59 0.05 26.19
C SER A 250 -14.42 0.66 25.43
N GLN A 251 -13.35 -0.10 25.19
CA GLN A 251 -12.19 0.35 24.42
C GLN A 251 -12.54 0.62 22.94
N LYS A 252 -13.41 -0.20 22.32
CA LYS A 252 -13.90 0.05 20.97
C LYS A 252 -14.68 1.35 20.88
N GLU A 253 -15.54 1.62 21.86
CA GLU A 253 -16.29 2.88 21.92
C GLU A 253 -15.34 4.08 22.06
N ILE A 254 -14.29 3.98 22.88
CA ILE A 254 -13.26 5.03 23.02
C ILE A 254 -12.59 5.30 21.67
N LEU A 255 -12.12 4.25 20.97
CA LEU A 255 -11.50 4.41 19.65
C LEU A 255 -12.47 5.00 18.63
N CYS A 256 -13.72 4.53 18.59
CA CYS A 256 -14.73 5.07 17.68
C CYS A 256 -15.05 6.54 17.98
N ARG A 257 -15.19 6.95 19.25
CA ARG A 257 -15.42 8.36 19.59
C ARG A 257 -14.23 9.22 19.19
N PHE A 258 -13.00 8.78 19.52
CA PHE A 258 -11.78 9.47 19.09
C PHE A 258 -11.76 9.69 17.57
N LEU A 259 -12.02 8.66 16.76
CA LEU A 259 -12.03 8.79 15.30
C LEU A 259 -13.24 9.58 14.77
N LYS A 260 -14.35 9.62 15.52
CA LYS A 260 -15.54 10.42 15.16
C LYS A 260 -15.28 11.91 15.35
N ASP A 261 -14.55 12.25 16.41
CA ASP A 261 -14.29 13.63 16.83
C ASP A 261 -12.96 14.17 16.28
N LEU A 262 -12.17 13.31 15.62
CA LEU A 262 -10.89 13.67 15.01
C LEU A 262 -11.04 14.82 14.02
N LYS A 263 -10.36 15.93 14.30
CA LYS A 263 -10.20 17.08 13.41
C LYS A 263 -8.74 17.16 12.97
N VAL A 264 -8.53 17.34 11.68
CA VAL A 264 -7.21 17.47 11.05
C VAL A 264 -7.20 18.66 10.11
N PRO A 265 -6.02 19.22 9.75
CA PRO A 265 -5.93 20.29 8.76
C PRO A 265 -6.58 19.91 7.43
N ASP A 266 -7.08 20.90 6.67
CA ASP A 266 -7.63 20.63 5.33
C ASP A 266 -6.53 20.03 4.43
N GLY A 267 -6.92 19.05 3.60
CA GLY A 267 -5.98 18.28 2.78
C GLY A 267 -5.19 17.18 3.51
N PHE A 268 -5.21 17.10 4.84
CA PHE A 268 -4.48 16.06 5.58
C PHE A 268 -5.09 14.66 5.43
N SER A 269 -6.41 14.53 5.54
CA SER A 269 -7.13 13.26 5.33
C SER A 269 -8.53 13.50 4.80
N ALA A 270 -9.19 12.46 4.27
CA ALA A 270 -10.63 12.57 4.09
C ALA A 270 -11.34 12.63 5.45
N ASN A 271 -12.63 12.93 5.44
CA ASN A 271 -13.41 13.04 6.66
C ASN A 271 -13.69 11.64 7.26
N ILE A 272 -12.73 11.14 8.07
CA ILE A 272 -12.77 9.82 8.72
C ILE A 272 -14.02 9.65 9.59
N SER A 273 -14.57 10.74 10.16
CA SER A 273 -15.79 10.67 10.97
C SER A 273 -16.99 10.05 10.21
N ARG A 274 -17.02 10.16 8.88
CA ARG A 274 -18.06 9.55 8.02
C ARG A 274 -17.94 8.03 7.94
N CYS A 275 -16.75 7.49 8.22
CA CYS A 275 -16.48 6.06 8.24
C CYS A 275 -16.77 5.40 9.59
N VAL A 276 -17.17 6.17 10.61
CA VAL A 276 -17.31 5.71 11.99
C VAL A 276 -18.75 5.79 12.48
N ASN A 277 -19.23 4.66 13.00
CA ASN A 277 -20.47 4.52 13.75
C ASN A 277 -20.15 4.17 15.20
N VAL A 278 -20.37 5.14 16.10
CA VAL A 278 -20.08 5.00 17.53
C VAL A 278 -21.06 4.05 18.21
N LYS A 279 -22.36 4.13 17.88
CA LYS A 279 -23.41 3.28 18.50
C LYS A 279 -23.11 1.80 18.29
N ASP A 280 -22.70 1.45 17.07
CA ASP A 280 -22.39 0.06 16.70
C ASP A 280 -20.92 -0.32 16.92
N SER A 281 -20.09 0.61 17.42
CA SER A 281 -18.62 0.44 17.54
C SER A 281 -17.99 -0.09 16.25
N LYS A 282 -18.38 0.48 15.11
CA LYS A 282 -18.04 -0.03 13.77
C LYS A 282 -17.32 1.02 12.94
N ILE A 283 -16.29 0.58 12.23
CA ILE A 283 -15.55 1.36 11.25
C ILE A 283 -15.72 0.70 9.88
N SER A 284 -16.14 1.46 8.87
CA SER A 284 -16.35 0.97 7.51
C SER A 284 -16.21 2.08 6.46
N GLY A 285 -15.84 1.70 5.23
CA GLY A 285 -15.78 2.64 4.10
C GLY A 285 -14.47 3.44 4.00
N LEU A 286 -13.42 3.05 4.73
CA LEU A 286 -12.09 3.64 4.60
C LEU A 286 -11.50 3.37 3.21
N LYS A 287 -10.97 4.42 2.57
CA LYS A 287 -10.21 4.34 1.32
C LYS A 287 -8.72 4.18 1.60
N SER A 288 -7.93 3.93 0.56
CA SER A 288 -6.48 3.71 0.67
C SER A 288 -5.76 4.85 1.38
N HIS A 289 -6.12 6.10 1.09
CA HIS A 289 -5.54 7.28 1.77
C HIS A 289 -5.93 7.37 3.25
N ASP A 290 -7.17 7.01 3.60
CA ASP A 290 -7.60 7.00 5.00
C ASP A 290 -6.81 5.96 5.80
N CYS A 291 -6.59 4.77 5.21
CA CYS A 291 -5.75 3.74 5.80
C CYS A 291 -4.28 4.19 5.95
N HIS A 292 -3.73 4.90 4.96
CA HIS A 292 -2.39 5.48 5.03
C HIS A 292 -2.25 6.44 6.22
N VAL A 293 -3.16 7.41 6.34
CA VAL A 293 -3.18 8.36 7.47
C VAL A 293 -3.37 7.65 8.81
N LEU A 294 -4.29 6.68 8.87
CA LEU A 294 -4.52 5.91 10.09
C LEU A 294 -3.28 5.14 10.51
N LEU A 295 -2.63 4.44 9.58
CA LEU A 295 -1.47 3.60 9.86
C LEU A 295 -0.27 4.46 10.30
N GLN A 296 0.00 5.59 9.65
CA GLN A 296 1.21 6.36 9.92
C GLN A 296 1.07 7.34 11.09
N SER A 297 -0.09 7.99 11.23
CA SER A 297 -0.24 9.14 12.14
C SER A 297 -1.15 8.85 13.34
N ILE A 298 -2.21 8.06 13.16
CA ILE A 298 -3.29 7.98 14.17
C ILE A 298 -3.19 6.73 15.03
N LEU A 299 -3.11 5.54 14.42
CA LEU A 299 -3.06 4.26 15.13
C LEU A 299 -1.93 4.19 16.16
N PRO A 300 -0.69 4.66 15.90
CA PRO A 300 0.39 4.63 16.88
C PRO A 300 0.04 5.30 18.21
N LEU A 301 -0.73 6.38 18.15
CA LEU A 301 -1.12 7.18 19.30
C LEU A 301 -2.23 6.47 20.08
N VAL A 302 -3.25 5.98 19.38
CA VAL A 302 -4.46 5.47 20.02
C VAL A 302 -4.26 4.07 20.59
N ILE A 303 -3.55 3.18 19.90
CA ILE A 303 -3.41 1.78 20.36
C ILE A 303 -2.53 1.65 21.60
N ARG A 304 -1.64 2.62 21.87
CA ARG A 304 -0.75 2.64 23.04
C ARG A 304 -1.52 2.61 24.36
N GLY A 305 -2.67 3.28 24.42
CA GLY A 305 -3.52 3.33 25.63
C GLY A 305 -4.62 2.27 25.69
N LEU A 306 -4.81 1.50 24.61
CA LEU A 306 -5.94 0.57 24.49
C LEU A 306 -5.53 -0.91 24.49
N LEU A 307 -4.37 -1.25 23.93
CA LEU A 307 -3.89 -2.63 23.87
C LEU A 307 -2.82 -2.89 24.93
N VAL A 308 -2.64 -4.16 25.29
CA VAL A 308 -1.53 -4.56 26.16
C VAL A 308 -0.19 -4.28 25.47
N LYS A 309 0.83 -3.93 26.27
CA LYS A 309 2.15 -3.49 25.79
C LYS A 309 2.76 -4.43 24.75
N ASP A 310 2.72 -5.74 25.01
CA ASP A 310 3.31 -6.75 24.13
C ASP A 310 2.65 -6.84 22.73
N VAL A 311 1.41 -6.36 22.59
CA VAL A 311 0.71 -6.24 21.29
C VAL A 311 0.86 -4.83 20.72
N ALA A 312 0.73 -3.80 21.55
CA ALA A 312 0.78 -2.41 21.14
C ALA A 312 2.15 -2.03 20.55
N GLU A 313 3.24 -2.42 21.21
CA GLU A 313 4.61 -2.08 20.78
C GLU A 313 4.92 -2.53 19.35
N PRO A 314 4.76 -3.82 18.97
CA PRO A 314 5.07 -4.23 17.60
C PRO A 314 4.09 -3.65 16.56
N LEU A 315 2.85 -3.32 16.93
CA LEU A 315 1.95 -2.60 16.02
C LEU A 315 2.42 -1.15 15.81
N ILE A 316 2.87 -0.46 16.86
CA ILE A 316 3.45 0.88 16.78
C ILE A 316 4.73 0.86 15.93
N GLU A 317 5.61 -0.11 16.15
CA GLU A 317 6.83 -0.29 15.34
C GLU A 317 6.49 -0.49 13.85
N LEU A 318 5.46 -1.26 13.52
CA LEU A 318 5.00 -1.45 12.14
C LEU A 318 4.47 -0.16 11.52
N CYS A 319 3.75 0.64 12.30
CA CYS A 319 3.27 1.95 11.85
C CYS A 319 4.42 2.94 11.64
N GLN A 320 5.41 2.95 12.54
CA GLN A 320 6.62 3.76 12.42
C GLN A 320 7.44 3.36 11.19
N PHE A 321 7.53 2.07 10.89
CA PHE A 321 8.14 1.56 9.66
C PHE A 321 7.54 2.23 8.41
N PHE A 322 6.20 2.24 8.29
CA PHE A 322 5.54 2.88 7.14
C PHE A 322 5.71 4.40 7.12
N SER A 323 5.73 5.04 8.29
CA SER A 323 5.97 6.48 8.41
C SER A 323 7.34 6.89 7.89
N VAL A 324 8.39 6.11 8.19
CA VAL A 324 9.74 6.33 7.66
C VAL A 324 9.83 5.98 6.17
N LEU A 325 9.25 4.83 5.78
CA LEU A 325 9.29 4.33 4.41
C LEU A 325 8.64 5.31 3.41
N CYS A 326 7.53 5.93 3.80
CA CYS A 326 6.73 6.80 2.94
C CYS A 326 7.06 8.29 3.10
N ALA A 327 8.12 8.63 3.83
CA ALA A 327 8.54 10.02 4.00
C ALA A 327 8.88 10.67 2.64
N LYS A 328 8.58 11.97 2.51
CA LYS A 328 8.88 12.78 1.31
C LYS A 328 10.36 12.74 0.93
N SER A 329 11.23 12.66 1.93
CA SER A 329 12.67 12.54 1.77
C SER A 329 13.18 11.44 2.69
N VAL A 330 13.91 10.48 2.12
CA VAL A 330 14.44 9.31 2.84
C VAL A 330 15.96 9.33 2.83
N LYS A 331 16.56 8.99 3.97
CA LYS A 331 18.01 8.78 4.09
C LYS A 331 18.29 7.28 4.03
N VAL A 332 19.29 6.87 3.25
CA VAL A 332 19.67 5.45 3.10
C VAL A 332 19.90 4.79 4.46
N LYS A 333 20.57 5.47 5.39
CA LYS A 333 20.77 4.99 6.77
C LYS A 333 19.46 4.62 7.47
N HIS A 334 18.42 5.46 7.39
CA HIS A 334 17.12 5.15 7.99
C HIS A 334 16.46 3.96 7.29
N LEU A 335 16.64 3.81 5.98
CA LEU A 335 16.13 2.64 5.23
C LEU A 335 16.81 1.34 5.68
N GLU A 336 18.11 1.37 5.94
CA GLU A 336 18.86 0.23 6.48
C GLU A 336 18.40 -0.15 7.89
N GLU A 337 18.12 0.85 8.74
CA GLU A 337 17.58 0.65 10.09
C GLU A 337 16.21 -0.03 10.05
N ILE A 338 15.26 0.50 9.26
CA ILE A 338 13.92 -0.09 9.15
C ILE A 338 13.95 -1.46 8.45
N LYS A 339 14.88 -1.68 7.51
CA LYS A 339 15.12 -2.99 6.88
C LYS A 339 15.58 -4.03 7.91
N ALA A 340 16.46 -3.64 8.82
CA ALA A 340 16.92 -4.52 9.90
C ALA A 340 15.83 -4.75 10.97
N GLN A 341 14.99 -3.75 11.22
CA GLN A 341 13.95 -3.79 12.25
C GLN A 341 12.70 -4.57 11.81
N ILE A 342 12.23 -4.42 10.57
CA ILE A 342 10.93 -4.97 10.14
C ILE A 342 10.80 -6.49 10.36
N PRO A 343 11.82 -7.35 10.15
CA PRO A 343 11.68 -8.76 10.46
C PRO A 343 11.48 -9.04 11.95
N LEU A 344 12.06 -8.21 12.83
CA LEU A 344 11.88 -8.32 14.27
C LEU A 344 10.47 -7.94 14.66
N THR A 345 9.97 -6.82 14.13
CA THR A 345 8.61 -6.34 14.36
C THR A 345 7.57 -7.38 13.91
N LEU A 346 7.70 -7.94 12.71
CA LEU A 346 6.81 -9.02 12.25
C LEU A 346 6.95 -10.30 13.09
N SER A 347 8.14 -10.61 13.58
CA SER A 347 8.36 -11.75 14.48
C SER A 347 7.69 -11.55 15.85
N LYS A 348 7.69 -10.32 16.38
CA LYS A 348 6.94 -9.97 17.60
C LYS A 348 5.44 -10.11 17.35
N LEU A 349 4.93 -9.64 16.21
CA LEU A 349 3.54 -9.85 15.83
C LEU A 349 3.20 -11.34 15.72
N GLU A 350 4.05 -12.18 15.10
CA GLU A 350 3.83 -13.64 14.99
C GLU A 350 3.68 -14.31 16.36
N ALA A 351 4.31 -13.77 17.41
CA ALA A 351 4.23 -14.31 18.76
C ALA A 351 2.89 -14.02 19.45
N TRP A 352 2.15 -13.00 19.02
CA TRP A 352 0.96 -12.49 19.72
C TRP A 352 -0.31 -12.47 18.88
N MET A 353 -0.21 -12.21 17.58
CA MET A 353 -1.33 -12.08 16.66
C MET A 353 -1.71 -13.44 16.03
N PRO A 354 -2.99 -13.64 15.67
CA PRO A 354 -3.42 -14.84 14.96
C PRO A 354 -2.57 -15.14 13.72
N PRO A 355 -2.17 -16.41 13.47
CA PRO A 355 -1.45 -16.81 12.25
C PRO A 355 -2.14 -16.35 10.97
N SER A 356 -3.46 -16.25 11.04
CA SER A 356 -4.33 -15.77 9.98
C SER A 356 -4.08 -14.28 9.59
N CYS A 357 -3.37 -13.48 10.39
CA CYS A 357 -2.99 -12.11 10.04
C CYS A 357 -1.87 -12.06 8.99
N PHE A 358 -1.04 -13.10 8.91
CA PHE A 358 0.17 -13.12 8.09
C PHE A 358 -0.14 -13.57 6.67
N ASP A 359 -0.98 -12.81 5.97
CA ASP A 359 -1.14 -13.01 4.52
C ASP A 359 0.04 -12.44 3.73
N VAL A 360 -0.02 -12.57 2.41
CA VAL A 360 1.09 -12.15 1.53
C VAL A 360 1.33 -10.65 1.64
N MET A 361 0.30 -9.82 1.85
CA MET A 361 0.45 -8.37 1.91
C MET A 361 1.25 -7.95 3.14
N LEU A 362 0.97 -8.55 4.30
CA LEU A 362 1.78 -8.29 5.50
C LEU A 362 3.22 -8.79 5.32
N HIS A 363 3.40 -9.95 4.69
CA HIS A 363 4.73 -10.51 4.42
C HIS A 363 5.60 -9.62 3.52
N LEU A 364 5.01 -8.99 2.48
CA LEU A 364 5.74 -8.13 1.55
C LEU A 364 6.45 -6.95 2.24
N SER A 365 6.04 -6.56 3.45
CA SER A 365 6.68 -5.51 4.25
C SER A 365 8.19 -5.74 4.43
N VAL A 366 8.67 -7.00 4.50
CA VAL A 366 10.12 -7.29 4.64
C VAL A 366 10.93 -6.96 3.38
N HIS A 367 10.28 -6.67 2.26
CA HIS A 367 10.92 -6.34 0.99
C HIS A 367 10.86 -4.85 0.64
N LEU A 368 9.96 -4.08 1.28
CA LEU A 368 9.70 -2.70 0.86
C LEU A 368 10.89 -1.77 1.06
N ALA A 369 11.65 -1.93 2.15
CA ALA A 369 12.83 -1.10 2.39
C ALA A 369 13.91 -1.32 1.31
N ASP A 370 14.11 -2.57 0.87
CA ASP A 370 15.00 -2.89 -0.25
C ASP A 370 14.52 -2.24 -1.56
N GLU A 371 13.22 -2.25 -1.83
CA GLU A 371 12.69 -1.58 -3.02
C GLU A 371 12.84 -0.06 -2.99
N VAL A 372 12.77 0.58 -1.82
CA VAL A 372 13.01 2.03 -1.69
C VAL A 372 14.49 2.36 -1.84
N ILE A 373 15.39 1.50 -1.37
CA ILE A 373 16.84 1.65 -1.61
C ILE A 373 17.15 1.59 -3.12
N LEU A 374 16.50 0.69 -3.86
CA LEU A 374 16.72 0.52 -5.30
C LEU A 374 15.97 1.54 -6.17
N GLY A 375 14.69 1.76 -5.89
CA GLY A 375 13.77 2.53 -6.74
C GLY A 375 13.51 3.95 -6.26
N GLY A 376 14.16 4.38 -5.18
CA GLY A 376 13.95 5.70 -4.58
C GLY A 376 12.65 5.84 -3.79
N PRO A 377 12.33 7.07 -3.34
CA PRO A 377 11.18 7.35 -2.47
C PRO A 377 9.86 6.82 -3.03
N VAL A 378 9.00 6.31 -2.14
CA VAL A 378 7.69 5.74 -2.51
C VAL A 378 6.82 6.75 -3.26
N GLN A 379 7.00 8.06 -3.03
CA GLN A 379 6.17 9.11 -3.64
C GLN A 379 6.12 9.08 -5.17
N PHE A 380 7.21 8.64 -5.82
CA PHE A 380 7.29 8.53 -7.27
C PHE A 380 6.71 7.22 -7.81
N ARG A 381 6.30 6.32 -6.91
CA ARG A 381 5.82 4.97 -7.23
C ARG A 381 4.45 4.66 -6.61
N TRP A 382 3.72 5.69 -6.21
CA TRP A 382 2.35 5.54 -5.74
C TRP A 382 1.39 5.20 -6.88
N MET A 383 0.39 4.38 -6.57
CA MET A 383 -0.76 4.16 -7.46
C MET A 383 -1.84 5.24 -7.35
N TYR A 384 -1.75 6.17 -6.38
CA TYR A 384 -2.73 7.26 -6.23
C TYR A 384 -2.95 8.07 -7.53
N PRO A 385 -1.91 8.55 -8.25
CA PRO A 385 -2.12 9.31 -9.48
C PRO A 385 -2.80 8.46 -10.57
N GLY A 386 -2.35 7.21 -10.73
CA GLY A 386 -2.92 6.28 -11.71
C GLY A 386 -4.40 5.99 -11.43
N GLU A 387 -4.77 5.68 -10.19
CA GLU A 387 -6.16 5.44 -9.82
C GLU A 387 -7.05 6.69 -9.93
N ARG A 388 -6.53 7.88 -9.60
CA ARG A 388 -7.25 9.15 -9.78
C ARG A 388 -7.49 9.43 -11.27
N TYR A 389 -6.49 9.21 -12.11
CA TYR A 389 -6.64 9.35 -13.56
C TYR A 389 -7.69 8.37 -14.11
N LEU A 390 -7.61 7.10 -13.72
CA LEU A 390 -8.61 6.10 -14.10
C LEU A 390 -10.01 6.43 -13.58
N HIS A 391 -10.13 7.08 -12.42
CA HIS A 391 -11.41 7.59 -11.93
C HIS A 391 -11.97 8.69 -12.84
N ASN A 392 -11.14 9.66 -13.25
CA ASN A 392 -11.56 10.72 -14.18
C ASN A 392 -12.04 10.13 -15.52
N LEU A 393 -11.29 9.17 -16.08
CA LEU A 393 -11.69 8.49 -17.31
C LEU A 393 -13.03 7.77 -17.17
N LYS A 394 -13.32 7.17 -16.01
CA LYS A 394 -14.62 6.55 -15.74
C LYS A 394 -15.78 7.57 -15.74
N LEU A 395 -15.53 8.82 -15.38
CA LEU A 395 -16.54 9.89 -15.42
C LEU A 395 -16.90 10.30 -16.85
N TYR A 396 -15.98 10.13 -17.81
CA TYR A 396 -16.28 10.36 -19.24
C TYR A 396 -17.18 9.28 -19.85
N VAL A 397 -17.33 8.12 -19.19
CA VAL A 397 -18.18 7.03 -19.68
C VAL A 397 -19.66 7.37 -19.46
N ARG A 398 -20.29 7.95 -20.49
CA ARG A 398 -21.73 8.21 -20.59
C ARG A 398 -22.48 7.03 -21.22
N ASN A 399 -21.82 6.28 -22.12
CA ASN A 399 -22.38 5.08 -22.74
C ASN A 399 -21.51 3.83 -22.50
N LYS A 400 -21.99 2.91 -21.66
CA LYS A 400 -21.27 1.66 -21.33
C LYS A 400 -21.20 0.66 -22.49
N ALA A 401 -22.00 0.80 -23.54
CA ALA A 401 -21.93 -0.04 -24.73
C ALA A 401 -20.82 0.39 -25.71
N ARG A 402 -20.32 1.63 -25.57
CA ARG A 402 -19.27 2.24 -26.41
C ARG A 402 -18.25 2.93 -25.51
N LEU A 403 -17.55 2.15 -24.68
CA LEU A 403 -16.65 2.66 -23.64
C LEU A 403 -15.56 3.56 -24.20
N GLU A 404 -14.83 3.07 -25.20
CA GLU A 404 -13.70 3.78 -25.80
C GLU A 404 -14.15 5.06 -26.49
N GLY A 405 -15.23 4.99 -27.27
CA GLY A 405 -15.81 6.17 -27.93
C GLY A 405 -16.30 7.21 -26.94
N SER A 406 -16.94 6.78 -25.84
CA SER A 406 -17.42 7.68 -24.80
C SER A 406 -16.27 8.36 -24.04
N ILE A 407 -15.18 7.65 -23.78
CA ILE A 407 -13.99 8.23 -23.16
C ILE A 407 -13.32 9.22 -24.11
N ALA A 408 -13.17 8.87 -25.39
CA ALA A 408 -12.58 9.75 -26.39
C ALA A 408 -13.39 11.05 -26.56
N GLU A 409 -14.71 10.96 -26.66
CA GLU A 409 -15.59 12.12 -26.74
C GLU A 409 -15.49 13.00 -25.48
N GLY A 410 -15.58 12.39 -24.28
CA GLY A 410 -15.46 13.13 -23.03
C GLY A 410 -14.10 13.80 -22.86
N TYR A 411 -13.03 13.15 -23.27
CA TYR A 411 -11.68 13.70 -23.27
C TYR A 411 -11.55 14.88 -24.25
N LEU A 412 -12.06 14.74 -25.49
CA LEU A 412 -12.08 15.83 -26.47
C LEU A 412 -12.82 17.06 -25.95
N VAL A 413 -13.99 16.87 -25.34
CA VAL A 413 -14.73 17.96 -24.71
C VAL A 413 -13.90 18.61 -23.60
N ASP A 414 -13.25 17.82 -22.74
CA ASP A 414 -12.45 18.36 -21.64
C ASP A 414 -11.23 19.16 -22.12
N GLU A 415 -10.55 18.68 -23.16
CA GLU A 415 -9.43 19.37 -23.81
C GLU A 415 -9.88 20.68 -24.47
N CYS A 416 -10.97 20.65 -25.25
CA CYS A 416 -11.54 21.85 -25.87
C CYS A 416 -11.93 22.90 -24.82
N MET A 417 -12.60 22.47 -23.74
CA MET A 417 -12.98 23.37 -22.65
C MET A 417 -11.75 23.92 -21.93
N THR A 418 -10.72 23.09 -21.71
CA THR A 418 -9.45 23.52 -21.12
C THR A 418 -8.76 24.55 -22.01
N LEU A 419 -8.70 24.33 -23.33
CA LEU A 419 -8.14 25.31 -24.27
C LEU A 419 -8.89 26.64 -24.24
N CYS A 420 -10.23 26.62 -24.35
CA CYS A 420 -11.05 27.83 -24.28
C CYS A 420 -10.84 28.59 -22.96
N SER A 421 -10.66 27.86 -21.86
CA SER A 421 -10.49 28.46 -20.54
C SER A 421 -9.19 29.26 -20.37
N ARG A 422 -8.22 29.12 -21.28
CA ARG A 422 -7.01 29.97 -21.30
C ARG A 422 -7.25 31.39 -21.80
N TYR A 423 -8.39 31.64 -22.44
CA TYR A 423 -8.75 32.93 -23.02
C TYR A 423 -9.87 33.64 -22.25
N LEU A 424 -10.24 33.12 -21.07
CA LEU A 424 -11.38 33.59 -20.28
C LEU A 424 -10.89 34.06 -18.90
N ASP A 425 -10.48 35.33 -18.81
CA ASP A 425 -9.91 35.90 -17.58
C ASP A 425 -10.97 36.41 -16.60
N GLU A 426 -12.16 36.76 -17.08
CA GLU A 426 -13.22 37.38 -16.28
C GLU A 426 -14.12 36.38 -15.52
N ILE A 427 -13.95 35.08 -15.78
CA ILE A 427 -14.72 34.01 -15.12
C ILE A 427 -13.79 33.00 -14.47
N GLU A 428 -14.27 32.32 -13.43
CA GLU A 428 -13.50 31.25 -12.79
C GLU A 428 -13.30 30.07 -13.76
N THR A 429 -12.03 29.75 -14.03
CA THR A 429 -11.55 28.68 -14.91
C THR A 429 -10.59 27.76 -14.17
N ARG A 430 -10.20 26.65 -14.80
CA ARG A 430 -9.16 25.76 -14.25
C ARG A 430 -7.80 26.44 -14.03
N PHE A 431 -7.52 27.56 -14.72
CA PHE A 431 -6.22 28.23 -14.68
C PHE A 431 -6.17 29.40 -13.70
N ASN A 432 -7.29 30.12 -13.49
CA ASN A 432 -7.34 31.28 -12.59
C ASN A 432 -8.05 30.99 -11.25
N ARG A 433 -8.69 29.80 -11.12
CA ARG A 433 -9.28 29.37 -9.85
C ARG A 433 -8.20 29.26 -8.80
N LEU A 434 -8.33 30.06 -7.74
CA LEU A 434 -7.46 30.00 -6.57
C LEU A 434 -7.44 28.60 -5.97
N GLU A 435 -6.28 28.19 -5.47
CA GLU A 435 -6.15 26.91 -4.81
C GLU A 435 -7.14 26.82 -3.64
N ARG A 436 -7.61 25.60 -3.35
CA ARG A 436 -8.57 25.37 -2.27
C ARG A 436 -8.07 25.89 -0.92
N ASN A 437 -6.76 25.88 -0.71
CA ASN A 437 -6.09 26.32 0.51
C ASN A 437 -5.45 27.71 0.38
N ASP A 438 -5.87 28.49 -0.61
CA ASP A 438 -5.51 29.91 -0.66
C ASP A 438 -6.26 30.66 0.45
N ASP A 439 -5.53 30.92 1.54
CA ASP A 439 -6.00 31.67 2.71
C ASP A 439 -5.82 33.19 2.53
N GLY A 440 -5.46 33.64 1.32
CA GLY A 440 -5.15 35.02 1.00
C GLY A 440 -3.72 35.42 1.38
N ASP A 441 -3.40 36.69 1.13
CA ASP A 441 -2.06 37.22 1.36
C ASP A 441 -1.67 37.21 2.84
N LYS A 442 -0.38 36.99 3.06
CA LYS A 442 0.26 37.03 4.38
C LYS A 442 0.26 38.48 4.88
N ASP A 443 -0.30 38.71 6.06
CA ASP A 443 -0.25 39.99 6.75
C ASP A 443 1.09 40.11 7.47
N ASP A 444 2.08 40.68 6.77
CA ASP A 444 3.44 40.92 7.30
C ASP A 444 3.46 41.97 8.43
N SER A 445 2.33 42.63 8.73
CA SER A 445 2.23 43.55 9.89
C SER A 445 2.20 42.81 11.24
N LYS A 446 2.00 41.49 11.26
CA LYS A 446 1.92 40.70 12.49
C LYS A 446 3.30 40.40 13.06
N LYS A 447 3.48 40.64 14.37
CA LYS A 447 4.74 40.38 15.09
C LYS A 447 5.13 38.91 15.19
N LEU A 448 4.17 37.99 15.14
CA LEU A 448 4.42 36.54 15.22
C LEU A 448 3.89 35.89 13.94
N SER A 449 4.75 35.13 13.26
CA SER A 449 4.46 34.45 11.99
C SER A 449 3.27 33.48 12.06
N ILE A 450 3.00 32.90 13.23
CA ILE A 450 1.83 32.06 13.47
C ILE A 450 0.49 32.81 13.25
N PHE A 451 0.47 34.14 13.41
CA PHE A 451 -0.72 34.96 13.22
C PHE A 451 -0.74 35.73 11.90
N SER A 452 0.29 35.61 11.06
CA SER A 452 0.41 36.36 9.80
C SER A 452 -0.51 35.83 8.69
N HIS A 453 -1.16 34.69 8.87
CA HIS A 453 -2.09 34.15 7.87
C HIS A 453 -3.51 34.54 8.26
N ALA A 454 -4.22 35.24 7.37
CA ALA A 454 -5.57 35.75 7.63
C ALA A 454 -6.57 34.61 7.92
N GLY A 455 -6.37 33.45 7.29
CA GLY A 455 -7.21 32.25 7.41
C GLY A 455 -8.61 32.45 6.85
N ARG A 456 -9.19 31.41 6.24
CA ARG A 456 -10.55 31.50 5.69
C ARG A 456 -11.64 31.11 6.71
N PRO A 457 -12.65 31.96 6.98
CA PRO A 457 -13.77 31.57 7.84
C PRO A 457 -14.61 30.46 7.18
N LEU A 458 -14.79 29.34 7.89
CA LEU A 458 -15.60 28.18 7.42
C LEU A 458 -17.10 28.35 7.68
N GLY A 459 -17.53 29.44 8.31
CA GLY A 459 -18.91 29.71 8.65
C GLY A 459 -19.07 30.98 9.47
N ALA A 460 -20.28 31.19 10.01
CA ALA A 460 -20.56 32.34 10.85
C ALA A 460 -19.67 32.36 12.11
N ARG A 461 -19.18 33.54 12.46
CA ARG A 461 -18.39 33.76 13.67
C ARG A 461 -19.19 33.36 14.91
N LYS A 462 -18.59 32.51 15.75
CA LYS A 462 -19.09 32.22 17.10
C LYS A 462 -18.10 32.76 18.10
N ASN A 463 -18.57 33.53 19.07
CA ASN A 463 -17.74 33.96 20.20
C ASN A 463 -17.85 32.86 21.27
N THR A 464 -16.73 32.21 21.55
CA THR A 464 -16.60 31.21 22.61
C THR A 464 -15.37 31.51 23.45
N ASN A 465 -15.45 31.32 24.76
CA ASN A 465 -14.28 31.39 25.62
C ASN A 465 -13.53 30.07 25.53
N LEU A 466 -12.21 30.14 25.31
CA LEU A 466 -11.36 28.95 25.39
C LEU A 466 -11.35 28.45 26.85
N ASP A 467 -11.66 27.17 27.02
CA ASP A 467 -11.52 26.52 28.32
C ASP A 467 -10.03 26.35 28.72
N VAL A 468 -9.76 25.86 29.93
CA VAL A 468 -8.39 25.70 30.44
C VAL A 468 -7.57 24.77 29.53
N TYR A 469 -8.18 23.69 29.06
CA TYR A 469 -7.51 22.71 28.21
C TYR A 469 -7.24 23.27 26.81
N GLU A 470 -8.22 23.95 26.20
CA GLU A 470 -8.07 24.63 24.92
C GLU A 470 -7.00 25.73 24.96
N ARG A 471 -6.90 26.48 26.07
CA ARG A 471 -5.83 27.45 26.29
C ARG A 471 -4.46 26.79 26.39
N GLU A 472 -4.36 25.68 27.13
CA GLU A 472 -3.11 24.93 27.24
C GLU A 472 -2.68 24.37 25.88
N GLN A 473 -3.61 23.82 25.10
CA GLN A 473 -3.35 23.35 23.73
C GLN A 473 -2.89 24.50 22.81
N ALA A 474 -3.57 25.64 22.84
CA ALA A 474 -3.19 26.82 22.05
C ALA A 474 -1.79 27.33 22.45
N HIS A 475 -1.48 27.34 23.75
CA HIS A 475 -0.17 27.73 24.26
C HIS A 475 0.92 26.77 23.76
N ILE A 476 0.74 25.46 23.93
CA ILE A 476 1.68 24.44 23.43
C ILE A 476 1.87 24.55 21.92
N TYR A 477 0.79 24.81 21.18
CA TYR A 477 0.85 24.98 19.73
C TYR A 477 1.71 26.19 19.35
N ALA A 478 1.52 27.35 20.00
CA ALA A 478 2.36 28.52 19.78
C ALA A 478 3.83 28.23 20.08
N LEU A 479 4.14 27.65 21.25
CA LEU A 479 5.51 27.31 21.64
C LEU A 479 6.20 26.36 20.66
N LYS A 480 5.48 25.37 20.11
CA LYS A 480 6.08 24.37 19.22
C LYS A 480 6.17 24.79 17.76
N ASN A 481 5.43 25.80 17.32
CA ASN A 481 5.29 26.15 15.90
C ASN A 481 5.66 27.61 15.58
N CYS A 482 6.14 28.37 16.56
CA CYS A 482 6.59 29.75 16.37
C CYS A 482 8.08 29.82 16.73
N SER A 483 8.95 30.01 15.73
CA SER A 483 10.39 30.11 15.95
C SER A 483 10.75 31.38 16.75
N GLU A 484 9.91 32.40 16.67
CA GLU A 484 10.11 33.67 17.38
C GLU A 484 9.99 33.55 18.90
N VAL A 485 9.37 32.47 19.40
CA VAL A 485 9.30 32.17 20.85
C VAL A 485 10.40 31.22 21.33
N GLU A 486 11.22 30.67 20.44
CA GLU A 486 12.32 29.77 20.78
C GLU A 486 13.32 30.35 21.81
N PRO A 487 13.66 31.67 21.80
CA PRO A 487 14.52 32.26 22.84
C PRO A 487 13.92 32.28 24.26
N PHE A 488 12.62 32.01 24.41
CA PHE A 488 11.89 32.07 25.68
C PHE A 488 11.47 30.69 26.20
N LEU A 489 11.81 29.63 25.47
CA LEU A 489 11.67 28.22 25.85
C LEU A 489 12.93 27.72 26.56
#